data_AF-A0A929Z1V9-F1
#
_entry.id   AF-A0A929Z1V9-F1
#
_cell.length_a   1.000
_cell.length_b   1.000
_cell.length_c   1.000
_cell.angle_alpha   90.00
_cell.angle_beta   90.00
_cell.angle_gamma   90.00
#
_symmetry.space_group_name_H-M   'P 1'
#
loop_
_entity.id
_entity.type
_entity.pdbx_description
1 polymer ?
#
loop_
_entity_poly.entity_id
_entity_poly.type
_entity_poly.pdbx_seq_one_letter_code
_entity_poly.pdbx_strand_id
1 'polypeptide(L)'
;MKFKSLLTATFAALLFANASAQSLSKYSEPGNWHWKEGTIVTKTPERAPGQQNVLGLTVPKMKTVRVAFVGLGMRGPWAVKRFAHIPGVQIVALCDYERERAEKCQEDLRKKGLAPADIYDGPEGYKAICARPDVDLVYIATDWDHHFPVAKCALENGKNTAIEVPSAMNLDQCWQLIDLSEKSRKHCMILENCCYDYYELNALNMAQNGVFGEVLRAEGAYIHDLDQYWGAYWHNPNDPDSKKLGWRMAYNMKNRGDLYATHGLGPVAQCLDIHRGDRFTTLTAMDTKSVHGKEYVERVTGQPCKEFRSGDQTTTLMRTSEGKVVEIQHNVMNPQPYNRLFKLSGTKGYATKYPEERFALNAAQLKENGVAPQMDNLSAHDFLPAAEAKALTEKYKSPIIKKYGELGRKLGHGGMDYMMDARMVYCLQNGLPLDMDVYDLAEWCALAELSALSLDHNSAAVEFPDFTRGHWNEVKGYKHAYNTTNEGAVEAAAKASTEAQVAAAKKFKLWDLYDAIAKATDDDAKAKATKAFQAAQAKYLKAIARAI
;
A
#
# COMPACT_ATOMS: atom_id res chain seq x y z
N MET A 1 -13.49 55.70 -25.33
CA MET A 1 -12.40 55.48 -24.35
C MET A 1 -13.03 54.85 -23.10
N LYS A 2 -13.12 53.53 -23.07
CA LYS A 2 -12.20 52.55 -22.45
C LYS A 2 -12.40 52.41 -20.93
N PHE A 3 -13.37 51.55 -20.61
CA PHE A 3 -13.41 50.65 -19.46
C PHE A 3 -12.08 49.90 -19.28
N LYS A 4 -11.46 50.00 -18.11
CA LYS A 4 -10.42 49.07 -17.62
C LYS A 4 -10.41 49.05 -16.08
N SER A 5 -11.15 48.14 -15.46
CA SER A 5 -10.84 47.68 -14.09
C SER A 5 -11.43 46.30 -13.71
N LEU A 6 -11.84 45.47 -14.67
CA LEU A 6 -12.50 44.18 -14.37
C LEU A 6 -11.78 42.95 -14.94
N LEU A 7 -10.44 42.97 -15.04
CA LEU A 7 -9.69 41.89 -15.71
C LEU A 7 -8.56 41.23 -14.89
N THR A 8 -8.44 41.51 -13.59
CA THR A 8 -7.38 40.92 -12.75
C THR A 8 -7.84 39.83 -11.77
N ALA A 9 -9.15 39.53 -11.68
CA ALA A 9 -9.65 38.47 -10.80
C ALA A 9 -9.90 37.12 -11.51
N THR A 10 -9.91 37.09 -12.85
CA THR A 10 -10.29 35.89 -13.62
C THR A 10 -9.10 35.10 -14.18
N PHE A 11 -7.87 35.60 -14.06
CA PHE A 11 -6.66 34.91 -14.55
C PHE A 11 -6.04 33.93 -13.55
N ALA A 12 -6.36 34.04 -12.25
CA ALA A 12 -5.86 33.12 -11.22
C ALA A 12 -6.67 31.80 -11.15
N ALA A 13 -7.92 31.80 -11.62
CA ALA A 13 -8.80 30.62 -11.57
C ALA A 13 -8.64 29.66 -12.77
N LEU A 14 -7.91 30.05 -13.82
CA LEU A 14 -7.72 29.25 -15.04
C LEU A 14 -6.37 28.51 -15.10
N LEU A 15 -5.45 28.74 -14.17
CA LEU A 15 -4.15 28.06 -14.11
C LEU A 15 -4.17 26.74 -13.32
N PHE A 16 -5.24 26.45 -12.57
CA PHE A 16 -5.34 25.23 -11.77
C PHE A 16 -6.03 24.05 -12.49
N ALA A 17 -6.62 24.27 -13.67
CA ALA A 17 -7.36 23.22 -14.36
C ALA A 17 -6.48 22.15 -15.05
N ASN A 18 -5.17 22.40 -15.18
CA ASN A 18 -4.22 21.52 -15.89
C ASN A 18 -2.98 21.11 -15.07
N ALA A 19 -2.96 21.37 -13.75
CA ALA A 19 -1.83 20.96 -12.92
C ALA A 19 -1.86 19.44 -12.68
N SER A 20 -0.74 18.75 -12.90
CA SER A 20 -0.56 17.34 -12.54
C SER A 20 -0.24 17.21 -11.05
N ALA A 21 -0.52 16.04 -10.44
CA ALA A 21 -0.19 15.80 -9.03
C ALA A 21 1.31 16.00 -8.74
N GLN A 22 2.18 15.63 -9.69
CA GLN A 22 3.62 15.94 -9.62
C GLN A 22 3.91 17.43 -9.78
N SER A 23 3.22 18.15 -10.67
CA SER A 23 3.44 19.60 -10.84
C SER A 23 2.88 20.44 -9.68
N LEU A 24 2.07 19.85 -8.79
CA LEU A 24 1.64 20.48 -7.54
C LEU A 24 2.67 20.33 -6.42
N SER A 25 3.69 19.50 -6.61
CA SER A 25 4.81 19.38 -5.67
C SER A 25 5.71 20.60 -5.76
N LYS A 26 6.07 21.19 -4.63
CA LYS A 26 7.05 22.30 -4.62
C LYS A 26 8.42 21.86 -5.16
N TYR A 27 8.72 20.56 -5.12
CA TYR A 27 9.97 20.02 -5.65
C TYR A 27 10.03 20.02 -7.19
N SER A 28 8.90 20.27 -7.86
CA SER A 28 8.87 20.57 -9.29
C SER A 28 9.28 22.02 -9.61
N GLU A 29 9.31 22.92 -8.60
CA GLU A 29 9.68 24.33 -8.77
C GLU A 29 11.19 24.58 -8.61
N PRO A 30 11.80 25.47 -9.44
CA PRO A 30 13.17 25.92 -9.25
C PRO A 30 13.39 26.49 -7.85
N GLY A 31 14.41 25.99 -7.14
CA GLY A 31 14.79 26.45 -5.79
C GLY A 31 14.44 25.48 -4.65
N ASN A 32 13.69 24.40 -4.90
CA ASN A 32 13.47 23.31 -3.94
C ASN A 32 14.38 22.10 -4.14
N TRP A 33 15.27 22.19 -5.13
CA TRP A 33 16.39 21.30 -5.37
C TRP A 33 17.58 22.10 -5.93
N HIS A 34 18.76 21.50 -5.95
CA HIS A 34 19.97 22.09 -6.52
C HIS A 34 20.87 21.01 -7.13
N TRP A 35 21.81 21.43 -7.99
CA TRP A 35 22.83 20.53 -8.51
C TRP A 35 24.00 20.41 -7.53
N LYS A 36 24.46 19.18 -7.32
CA LYS A 36 25.67 18.85 -6.59
C LYS A 36 26.43 17.79 -7.38
N GLU A 37 27.57 18.17 -7.96
CA GLU A 37 28.45 17.25 -8.70
C GLU A 37 27.71 16.41 -9.78
N GLY A 38 26.82 17.06 -10.54
CA GLY A 38 26.03 16.38 -11.58
C GLY A 38 24.85 15.55 -11.09
N THR A 39 24.54 15.62 -9.79
CA THR A 39 23.36 15.00 -9.17
C THR A 39 22.36 16.07 -8.73
N ILE A 40 21.07 15.86 -8.97
CA ILE A 40 19.99 16.69 -8.47
C ILE A 40 19.70 16.31 -7.02
N VAL A 41 19.75 17.27 -6.11
CA VAL A 41 19.52 17.07 -4.68
C VAL A 41 18.32 17.90 -4.23
N THR A 42 17.26 17.23 -3.77
CA THR A 42 16.07 17.88 -3.23
C THR A 42 16.31 18.34 -1.78
N LYS A 43 15.63 19.40 -1.35
CA LYS A 43 15.72 19.87 0.03
C LYS A 43 15.06 18.87 0.98
N THR A 44 15.79 18.44 2.01
CA THR A 44 15.23 17.63 3.10
C THR A 44 14.76 18.56 4.23
N PRO A 45 13.45 18.58 4.59
CA PRO A 45 12.96 19.39 5.70
C PRO A 45 13.44 18.83 7.03
N GLU A 46 13.84 19.74 7.94
CA GLU A 46 14.18 19.38 9.32
C GLU A 46 12.97 18.88 10.10
N ARG A 47 13.22 18.00 11.07
CA ARG A 47 12.20 17.52 12.02
C ARG A 47 11.78 18.66 12.94
N ALA A 48 10.49 18.93 13.04
CA ALA A 48 9.97 19.99 13.90
C ALA A 48 10.09 19.64 15.40
N PRO A 49 10.19 20.64 16.30
CA PRO A 49 10.23 20.41 17.75
C PRO A 49 9.04 19.56 18.25
N GLY A 50 9.34 18.55 19.06
CA GLY A 50 8.34 17.64 19.65
C GLY A 50 7.98 16.42 18.78
N GLN A 51 8.39 16.37 17.52
CA GLN A 51 8.31 15.15 16.70
C GLN A 51 9.40 14.16 17.09
N GLN A 52 9.10 12.87 16.94
CA GLN A 52 10.05 11.78 17.22
C GLN A 52 10.06 10.77 16.08
N ASN A 53 11.23 10.19 15.82
CA ASN A 53 11.45 9.08 14.88
C ASN A 53 10.45 7.95 15.14
N VAL A 54 9.80 7.44 14.09
CA VAL A 54 8.78 6.37 14.15
C VAL A 54 9.25 5.02 13.62
N LEU A 55 10.56 4.84 13.40
CA LEU A 55 11.15 3.56 13.03
C LEU A 55 10.93 2.59 14.18
N GLY A 56 10.25 1.47 13.91
CA GLY A 56 9.85 0.54 14.97
C GLY A 56 8.82 1.12 15.95
N LEU A 57 8.03 2.13 15.56
CA LEU A 57 6.91 2.66 16.34
C LEU A 57 6.03 1.50 16.82
N THR A 58 5.61 1.54 18.09
CA THR A 58 4.55 0.70 18.62
C THR A 58 3.40 1.58 19.11
N VAL A 59 2.20 1.01 19.12
CA VAL A 59 1.00 1.62 19.71
C VAL A 59 0.45 0.72 20.82
N PRO A 60 -0.38 1.26 21.74
CA PRO A 60 -1.02 0.43 22.76
C PRO A 60 -1.76 -0.76 22.16
N LYS A 61 -1.66 -1.93 22.82
CA LYS A 61 -2.29 -3.18 22.40
C LYS A 61 -3.80 -3.00 22.23
N MET A 62 -4.34 -3.48 21.13
CA MET A 62 -5.77 -3.42 20.83
C MET A 62 -6.40 -4.81 20.99
N LYS A 63 -7.22 -5.02 22.03
CA LYS A 63 -7.95 -6.30 22.16
C LYS A 63 -8.87 -6.57 20.96
N THR A 64 -9.45 -5.51 20.40
CA THR A 64 -10.23 -5.55 19.18
C THR A 64 -9.86 -4.34 18.35
N VAL A 65 -9.53 -4.55 17.08
CA VAL A 65 -9.17 -3.48 16.15
C VAL A 65 -10.46 -3.01 15.49
N ARG A 66 -10.87 -1.77 15.80
CA ARG A 66 -12.05 -1.15 15.20
C ARG A 66 -11.64 -0.40 13.94
N VAL A 67 -12.06 -0.92 12.80
CA VAL A 67 -11.62 -0.45 11.47
C VAL A 67 -12.76 0.23 10.73
N ALA A 68 -12.43 1.35 10.09
CA ALA A 68 -13.28 1.98 9.08
C ALA A 68 -12.62 1.86 7.70
N PHE A 69 -13.43 1.65 6.66
CA PHE A 69 -12.96 1.60 5.27
C PHE A 69 -13.39 2.84 4.51
N VAL A 70 -12.47 3.46 3.79
CA VAL A 70 -12.72 4.61 2.91
C VAL A 70 -12.25 4.26 1.51
N GLY A 71 -13.16 4.27 0.54
CA GLY A 71 -12.93 3.79 -0.81
C GLY A 71 -13.30 2.31 -0.94
N LEU A 72 -14.40 2.04 -1.62
CA LEU A 72 -15.02 0.72 -1.82
C LEU A 72 -15.31 0.49 -3.32
N GLY A 73 -14.42 0.99 -4.17
CA GLY A 73 -14.38 0.71 -5.61
C GLY A 73 -13.87 -0.70 -5.92
N MET A 74 -12.88 -0.84 -6.79
CA MET A 74 -12.40 -2.18 -7.20
C MET A 74 -11.64 -2.93 -6.09
N ARG A 75 -10.92 -2.21 -5.21
CA ARG A 75 -10.02 -2.81 -4.20
C ARG A 75 -10.66 -2.95 -2.83
N GLY A 76 -11.33 -1.90 -2.33
CA GLY A 76 -11.89 -1.83 -0.98
C GLY A 76 -12.83 -2.98 -0.59
N PRO A 77 -13.77 -3.45 -1.44
CA PRO A 77 -14.66 -4.56 -1.09
C PRO A 77 -13.91 -5.86 -0.77
N TRP A 78 -12.78 -6.12 -1.45
CA TRP A 78 -11.94 -7.28 -1.13
C TRP A 78 -11.27 -7.13 0.23
N ALA A 79 -10.87 -5.92 0.63
CA ALA A 79 -10.36 -5.65 1.96
C ALA A 79 -11.43 -5.89 3.04
N VAL A 80 -12.64 -5.36 2.85
CA VAL A 80 -13.78 -5.61 3.76
C VAL A 80 -14.02 -7.12 3.93
N LYS A 81 -14.06 -7.86 2.82
CA LYS A 81 -14.21 -9.32 2.83
C LYS A 81 -13.12 -10.02 3.63
N ARG A 82 -11.84 -9.64 3.45
CA ARG A 82 -10.71 -10.25 4.16
C ARG A 82 -10.75 -9.92 5.65
N PHE A 83 -11.00 -8.66 6.02
CA PHE A 83 -11.10 -8.24 7.42
C PHE A 83 -12.26 -8.92 8.16
N ALA A 84 -13.36 -9.22 7.48
CA ALA A 84 -14.45 -10.01 8.05
C ALA A 84 -14.05 -11.46 8.43
N HIS A 85 -12.87 -11.93 8.01
CA HIS A 85 -12.29 -13.23 8.39
C HIS A 85 -11.20 -13.13 9.46
N ILE A 86 -10.75 -11.94 9.84
CA ILE A 86 -9.67 -11.77 10.82
C ILE A 86 -10.29 -11.71 12.24
N PRO A 87 -9.92 -12.63 13.15
CA PRO A 87 -10.41 -12.58 14.52
C PRO A 87 -10.03 -11.30 15.25
N GLY A 88 -10.90 -10.83 16.14
CA GLY A 88 -10.68 -9.62 16.93
C GLY A 88 -10.69 -8.33 16.11
N VAL A 89 -11.37 -8.33 14.95
CA VAL A 89 -11.69 -7.13 14.17
C VAL A 89 -13.16 -6.75 14.38
N GLN A 90 -13.44 -5.46 14.42
CA GLN A 90 -14.79 -4.90 14.32
C GLN A 90 -14.81 -3.89 13.17
N ILE A 91 -15.59 -4.15 12.12
CA ILE A 91 -15.80 -3.21 11.02
C ILE A 91 -16.89 -2.23 11.45
N VAL A 92 -16.52 -0.99 11.79
CA VAL A 92 -17.43 -0.01 12.40
C VAL A 92 -18.06 0.95 11.40
N ALA A 93 -17.36 1.25 10.30
CA ALA A 93 -17.85 2.17 9.28
C ALA A 93 -17.36 1.79 7.88
N LEU A 94 -18.20 2.05 6.88
CA LEU A 94 -17.93 1.88 5.46
C LEU A 94 -18.21 3.19 4.75
N CYS A 95 -17.27 3.66 3.93
CA CYS A 95 -17.38 4.91 3.20
C CYS A 95 -16.94 4.77 1.75
N ASP A 96 -17.75 5.30 0.85
CA ASP A 96 -17.39 5.49 -0.55
C ASP A 96 -18.10 6.73 -1.09
N TYR A 97 -17.56 7.36 -2.13
CA TYR A 97 -18.25 8.44 -2.81
C TYR A 97 -19.67 8.02 -3.26
N GLU A 98 -19.80 6.79 -3.76
CA GLU A 98 -21.05 6.17 -4.17
C GLU A 98 -21.61 5.29 -3.04
N ARG A 99 -22.65 5.78 -2.36
CA ARG A 99 -23.31 5.10 -1.22
C ARG A 99 -23.60 3.61 -1.47
N GLU A 100 -24.07 3.26 -2.67
CA GLU A 100 -24.44 1.89 -3.02
C GLU A 100 -23.26 0.90 -2.89
N ARG A 101 -22.02 1.35 -3.13
CA ARG A 101 -20.82 0.51 -2.96
C ARG A 101 -20.59 0.15 -1.49
N ALA A 102 -20.81 1.12 -0.60
CA ALA A 102 -20.73 0.89 0.84
C ALA A 102 -21.84 -0.04 1.34
N GLU A 103 -23.08 0.16 0.86
CA GLU A 103 -24.21 -0.74 1.18
C GLU A 103 -23.96 -2.16 0.69
N LYS A 104 -23.41 -2.36 -0.52
CA LYS A 104 -23.09 -3.70 -1.05
C LYS A 104 -22.10 -4.46 -0.17
N CYS A 105 -21.13 -3.76 0.42
CA CYS A 105 -20.13 -4.37 1.30
C CYS A 105 -20.73 -4.91 2.62
N GLN A 106 -21.93 -4.47 3.01
CA GLN A 106 -22.66 -5.04 4.16
C GLN A 106 -22.93 -6.54 4.01
N GLU A 107 -23.02 -7.05 2.78
CA GLU A 107 -23.25 -8.48 2.54
C GLU A 107 -22.17 -9.37 3.14
N ASP A 108 -20.90 -8.94 3.10
CA ASP A 108 -19.79 -9.73 3.64
C ASP A 108 -19.86 -9.80 5.17
N LEU A 109 -20.25 -8.69 5.82
CA LEU A 109 -20.49 -8.63 7.27
C LEU A 109 -21.67 -9.54 7.64
N ARG A 110 -22.76 -9.48 6.87
CA ARG A 110 -23.96 -10.30 7.06
C ARG A 110 -23.66 -11.79 6.93
N LYS A 111 -22.92 -12.20 5.89
CA LYS A 111 -22.49 -13.59 5.66
C LYS A 111 -21.63 -14.12 6.82
N LYS A 112 -20.92 -13.24 7.53
CA LYS A 112 -20.14 -13.57 8.72
C LYS A 112 -20.91 -13.45 10.04
N GLY A 113 -22.17 -13.01 10.00
CA GLY A 113 -22.97 -12.77 11.19
C GLY A 113 -22.49 -11.59 12.04
N LEU A 114 -21.62 -10.74 11.49
CA LEU A 114 -21.16 -9.51 12.12
C LEU A 114 -22.28 -8.46 12.11
N ALA A 115 -22.15 -7.44 12.95
CA ALA A 115 -23.09 -6.31 12.97
C ALA A 115 -22.98 -5.48 11.66
N PRO A 116 -24.07 -4.84 11.20
CA PRO A 116 -23.98 -3.84 10.14
C PRO A 116 -23.05 -2.71 10.54
N ALA A 117 -22.21 -2.25 9.61
CA ALA A 117 -21.36 -1.07 9.79
C ALA A 117 -22.16 0.22 9.49
N ASP A 118 -21.76 1.36 10.06
CA ASP A 118 -22.37 2.63 9.70
C ASP A 118 -21.91 3.08 8.29
N ILE A 119 -22.84 3.57 7.48
CA ILE A 119 -22.57 3.98 6.09
C ILE A 119 -22.34 5.50 6.03
N TYR A 120 -21.24 5.89 5.39
CA TYR A 120 -20.93 7.27 5.02
C TYR A 120 -20.73 7.34 3.51
N ASP A 121 -20.99 8.51 2.93
CA ASP A 121 -20.85 8.68 1.49
C ASP A 121 -20.47 10.10 1.08
N GLY A 122 -20.26 10.28 -0.23
CA GLY A 122 -19.87 11.55 -0.83
C GLY A 122 -18.39 11.93 -0.63
N PRO A 123 -17.99 13.11 -1.12
CA PRO A 123 -16.58 13.52 -1.18
C PRO A 123 -15.94 13.75 0.19
N GLU A 124 -16.74 14.02 1.24
CA GLU A 124 -16.23 14.35 2.58
C GLU A 124 -16.71 13.40 3.68
N GLY A 125 -17.38 12.29 3.34
CA GLY A 125 -17.91 11.33 4.31
C GLY A 125 -16.85 10.80 5.28
N TYR A 126 -15.60 10.68 4.81
CA TYR A 126 -14.46 10.25 5.62
C TYR A 126 -14.14 11.18 6.79
N LYS A 127 -14.46 12.48 6.72
CA LYS A 127 -14.15 13.43 7.81
C LYS A 127 -14.93 13.09 9.08
N ALA A 128 -16.22 12.75 8.92
CA ALA A 128 -17.06 12.33 10.03
C ALA A 128 -16.56 11.01 10.64
N ILE A 129 -16.07 10.08 9.81
CA ILE A 129 -15.42 8.84 10.28
C ILE A 129 -14.16 9.14 11.07
N CYS A 130 -13.28 10.01 10.57
CA CYS A 130 -12.02 10.33 11.22
C CYS A 130 -12.25 10.95 12.61
N ALA A 131 -13.33 11.69 12.81
CA ALA A 131 -13.69 12.27 14.12
C ALA A 131 -14.26 11.24 15.12
N ARG A 132 -14.57 10.01 14.70
CA ARG A 132 -15.21 9.01 15.57
C ARG A 132 -14.29 8.52 16.69
N PRO A 133 -14.72 8.50 17.96
CA PRO A 133 -13.92 7.97 19.07
C PRO A 133 -13.80 6.44 19.05
N ASP A 134 -14.65 5.75 18.28
CA ASP A 134 -14.68 4.30 18.17
C ASP A 134 -13.93 3.73 16.95
N VAL A 135 -13.12 4.54 16.27
CA VAL A 135 -12.23 4.11 15.18
C VAL A 135 -10.79 4.09 15.67
N ASP A 136 -10.10 2.97 15.46
CA ASP A 136 -8.67 2.79 15.76
C ASP A 136 -7.80 2.86 14.49
N LEU A 137 -8.33 2.35 13.37
CA LEU A 137 -7.66 2.22 12.08
C LEU A 137 -8.58 2.69 10.95
N VAL A 138 -8.06 3.52 10.06
CA VAL A 138 -8.71 3.87 8.78
C VAL A 138 -7.95 3.16 7.67
N TYR A 139 -8.63 2.23 6.99
CA TYR A 139 -8.15 1.55 5.78
C TYR A 139 -8.58 2.38 4.56
N ILE A 140 -7.63 2.77 3.73
CA ILE A 140 -7.81 3.73 2.64
C ILE A 140 -7.54 3.03 1.32
N ALA A 141 -8.59 2.85 0.51
CA ALA A 141 -8.58 2.24 -0.82
C ALA A 141 -9.35 3.09 -1.84
N THR A 142 -9.08 4.39 -1.81
CA THR A 142 -9.65 5.38 -2.74
C THR A 142 -8.89 5.38 -4.07
N ASP A 143 -9.20 6.32 -4.96
CA ASP A 143 -8.27 6.72 -6.00
C ASP A 143 -7.04 7.44 -5.40
N TRP A 144 -6.00 7.59 -6.23
CA TRP A 144 -4.69 8.08 -5.83
C TRP A 144 -4.71 9.51 -5.26
N ASP A 145 -5.53 10.41 -5.82
CA ASP A 145 -5.61 11.80 -5.37
C ASP A 145 -6.24 11.91 -3.97
N HIS A 146 -7.03 10.92 -3.57
CA HIS A 146 -7.72 10.88 -2.28
C HIS A 146 -6.96 10.10 -1.19
N HIS A 147 -5.86 9.40 -1.51
CA HIS A 147 -5.05 8.70 -0.51
C HIS A 147 -4.52 9.67 0.57
N PHE A 148 -3.82 10.73 0.15
CA PHE A 148 -3.24 11.71 1.05
C PHE A 148 -4.27 12.48 1.91
N PRO A 149 -5.33 13.11 1.35
CA PRO A 149 -6.25 13.90 2.17
C PRO A 149 -7.00 13.06 3.22
N VAL A 150 -7.37 11.82 2.90
CA VAL A 150 -8.00 10.91 3.87
C VAL A 150 -7.02 10.52 4.97
N ALA A 151 -5.79 10.14 4.60
CA ALA A 151 -4.75 9.75 5.56
C ALA A 151 -4.37 10.90 6.50
N LYS A 152 -4.20 12.10 5.94
CA LYS A 152 -3.95 13.32 6.71
C LYS A 152 -5.05 13.56 7.73
N CYS A 153 -6.32 13.54 7.31
CA CYS A 153 -7.45 13.74 8.20
C CYS A 153 -7.50 12.71 9.33
N ALA A 154 -7.23 11.44 9.01
CA ALA A 154 -7.19 10.36 9.99
C ALA A 154 -6.06 10.53 11.02
N LEU A 155 -4.83 10.84 10.57
CA LEU A 155 -3.68 11.07 11.46
C LEU A 155 -3.88 12.31 12.35
N GLU A 156 -4.43 13.39 11.80
CA GLU A 156 -4.79 14.61 12.56
C GLU A 156 -5.83 14.33 13.65
N ASN A 157 -6.70 13.33 13.45
CA ASN A 157 -7.67 12.86 14.44
C ASN A 157 -7.15 11.68 15.31
N GLY A 158 -5.84 11.40 15.28
CA GLY A 158 -5.21 10.41 16.15
C GLY A 158 -5.56 8.95 15.80
N LYS A 159 -5.88 8.67 14.53
CA LYS A 159 -6.15 7.33 14.00
C LYS A 159 -4.90 6.75 13.36
N ASN A 160 -4.74 5.43 13.43
CA ASN A 160 -3.77 4.75 12.57
C ASN A 160 -4.33 4.70 11.15
N THR A 161 -3.45 4.70 10.16
CA THR A 161 -3.81 4.61 8.74
C THR A 161 -3.11 3.44 8.07
N ALA A 162 -3.83 2.82 7.15
CA ALA A 162 -3.32 1.82 6.22
C ALA A 162 -3.79 2.20 4.82
N ILE A 163 -2.85 2.44 3.91
CA ILE A 163 -3.13 3.11 2.64
C ILE A 163 -2.73 2.20 1.48
N GLU A 164 -3.64 1.98 0.54
CA GLU A 164 -3.34 1.25 -0.71
C GLU A 164 -2.23 1.94 -1.51
N VAL A 165 -1.65 1.19 -2.45
CA VAL A 165 -0.45 1.60 -3.17
C VAL A 165 -0.73 2.30 -4.50
N PRO A 166 0.10 3.28 -4.90
CA PRO A 166 1.04 4.04 -4.05
C PRO A 166 0.27 4.92 -3.07
N SER A 167 0.82 5.15 -1.88
CA SER A 167 0.10 5.86 -0.81
C SER A 167 0.29 7.38 -0.81
N ALA A 168 1.26 7.89 -1.56
CA ALA A 168 1.52 9.31 -1.76
C ALA A 168 1.94 9.57 -3.22
N MET A 169 1.52 10.70 -3.79
CA MET A 169 1.73 11.02 -5.21
C MET A 169 2.93 11.93 -5.46
N ASN A 170 3.51 12.52 -4.41
CA ASN A 170 4.69 13.37 -4.49
C ASN A 170 5.42 13.46 -3.14
N LEU A 171 6.63 14.00 -3.17
CA LEU A 171 7.54 14.21 -2.04
C LEU A 171 6.93 15.08 -0.95
N ASP A 172 6.12 16.10 -1.31
CA ASP A 172 5.45 16.93 -0.31
C ASP A 172 4.43 16.15 0.51
N GLN A 173 3.69 15.24 -0.13
CA GLN A 173 2.78 14.34 0.56
C GLN A 173 3.55 13.33 1.41
N CYS A 174 4.65 12.76 0.89
CA CYS A 174 5.53 11.87 1.65
C CYS A 174 6.02 12.53 2.96
N TRP A 175 6.60 13.74 2.86
CA TRP A 175 7.09 14.47 4.02
C TRP A 175 5.98 14.83 5.02
N GLN A 176 4.81 15.27 4.53
CA GLN A 176 3.68 15.57 5.42
C GLN A 176 3.17 14.34 6.16
N LEU A 177 3.09 13.17 5.51
CA LEU A 177 2.68 11.93 6.19
C LEU A 177 3.69 11.48 7.23
N ILE A 178 5.00 11.60 6.94
CA ILE A 178 6.07 11.38 7.91
C ILE A 178 5.86 12.30 9.12
N ASP A 179 5.77 13.62 8.89
CA ASP A 179 5.64 14.62 9.95
C ASP A 179 4.40 14.39 10.82
N LEU A 180 3.29 13.98 10.22
CA LEU A 180 2.05 13.64 10.92
C LEU A 180 2.20 12.37 11.76
N SER A 181 2.83 11.31 11.24
CA SER A 181 3.10 10.09 12.01
C SER A 181 4.05 10.35 13.18
N GLU A 182 5.12 11.11 12.95
CA GLU A 182 6.12 11.48 13.95
C GLU A 182 5.53 12.36 15.08
N LYS A 183 4.58 13.23 14.75
CA LYS A 183 3.87 14.08 15.70
C LYS A 183 2.79 13.33 16.47
N SER A 184 1.94 12.58 15.76
CA SER A 184 0.77 11.91 16.34
C SER A 184 1.10 10.60 17.05
N ARG A 185 2.28 10.02 16.77
CA ARG A 185 2.68 8.68 17.20
C ARG A 185 1.66 7.62 16.77
N LYS A 186 1.14 7.77 15.55
CA LYS A 186 0.22 6.82 14.90
C LYS A 186 0.88 6.19 13.69
N HIS A 187 0.53 4.94 13.45
CA HIS A 187 1.00 4.23 12.27
C HIS A 187 0.43 4.88 11.01
N CYS A 188 1.29 5.01 10.00
CA CYS A 188 0.93 5.30 8.63
C CYS A 188 1.59 4.23 7.77
N MET A 189 0.84 3.16 7.49
CA MET A 189 1.35 1.96 6.82
C MET A 189 0.97 1.98 5.34
N ILE A 190 1.95 1.68 4.49
CA ILE A 190 1.70 1.33 3.09
C ILE A 190 1.23 -0.13 2.98
N LEU A 191 0.18 -0.38 2.20
CA LEU A 191 -0.40 -1.71 2.01
C LEU A 191 0.23 -2.44 0.81
N GLU A 192 1.56 -2.60 0.85
CA GLU A 192 2.30 -3.34 -0.17
C GLU A 192 2.16 -4.85 0.03
N ASN A 193 1.17 -5.42 -0.63
CA ASN A 193 0.80 -6.82 -0.52
C ASN A 193 1.84 -7.77 -1.15
N CYS A 194 2.64 -7.34 -2.12
CA CYS A 194 3.64 -8.20 -2.75
C CYS A 194 4.72 -8.64 -1.74
N CYS A 195 5.03 -7.83 -0.73
CA CYS A 195 5.91 -8.25 0.38
C CYS A 195 5.44 -9.52 1.11
N TYR A 196 4.17 -9.90 0.94
CA TYR A 196 3.56 -11.10 1.52
C TYR A 196 3.34 -12.23 0.52
N ASP A 197 3.86 -12.12 -0.70
CA ASP A 197 3.84 -13.22 -1.64
C ASP A 197 4.63 -14.43 -1.10
N TYR A 198 4.20 -15.64 -1.45
CA TYR A 198 4.77 -16.87 -0.90
C TYR A 198 6.25 -17.04 -1.25
N TYR A 199 6.60 -16.80 -2.51
CA TYR A 199 7.98 -16.92 -2.96
C TYR A 199 8.82 -15.81 -2.33
N GLU A 200 8.32 -14.58 -2.34
CA GLU A 200 9.03 -13.39 -1.87
C GLU A 200 9.27 -13.44 -0.35
N LEU A 201 8.30 -13.88 0.45
CA LEU A 201 8.48 -14.13 1.89
C LEU A 201 9.48 -15.26 2.20
N ASN A 202 9.49 -16.33 1.40
CA ASN A 202 10.46 -17.41 1.59
C ASN A 202 11.87 -16.95 1.19
N ALA A 203 12.01 -16.23 0.08
CA ALA A 203 13.27 -15.66 -0.36
C ALA A 203 13.80 -14.63 0.66
N LEU A 204 12.93 -13.77 1.21
CA LEU A 204 13.29 -12.88 2.31
C LEU A 204 13.81 -13.67 3.51
N ASN A 205 13.11 -14.72 3.94
CA ASN A 205 13.55 -15.55 5.06
C ASN A 205 14.89 -16.26 4.76
N MET A 206 15.12 -16.70 3.52
CA MET A 206 16.41 -17.25 3.06
C MET A 206 17.52 -16.18 3.13
N ALA A 207 17.28 -14.97 2.63
CA ALA A 207 18.23 -13.86 2.69
C ALA A 207 18.59 -13.52 4.15
N GLN A 208 17.58 -13.42 5.01
CA GLN A 208 17.70 -13.20 6.45
C GLN A 208 18.46 -14.28 7.22
N ASN A 209 18.62 -15.47 6.63
CA ASN A 209 19.40 -16.59 7.16
C ASN A 209 20.73 -16.79 6.39
N GLY A 210 21.13 -15.83 5.55
CA GLY A 210 22.42 -15.83 4.86
C GLY A 210 22.55 -16.83 3.71
N VAL A 211 21.44 -17.41 3.24
CA VAL A 211 21.43 -18.42 2.15
C VAL A 211 22.01 -17.85 0.86
N PHE A 212 21.70 -16.58 0.55
CA PHE A 212 22.25 -15.89 -0.62
C PHE A 212 23.59 -15.17 -0.33
N GLY A 213 24.09 -15.25 0.90
CA GLY A 213 25.17 -14.40 1.39
C GLY A 213 24.74 -12.93 1.43
N GLU A 214 25.68 -12.03 1.18
CA GLU A 214 25.38 -10.62 0.94
C GLU A 214 24.69 -10.45 -0.43
N VAL A 215 23.49 -9.86 -0.45
CA VAL A 215 22.78 -9.50 -1.67
C VAL A 215 23.40 -8.22 -2.24
N LEU A 216 23.87 -8.27 -3.49
CA LEU A 216 24.60 -7.17 -4.16
C LEU A 216 23.76 -6.47 -5.23
N ARG A 217 22.80 -7.19 -5.82
CA ARG A 217 21.88 -6.64 -6.82
C ARG A 217 20.47 -7.17 -6.61
N ALA A 218 19.49 -6.31 -6.84
CA ALA A 218 18.09 -6.70 -6.88
C ALA A 218 17.35 -6.09 -8.08
N GLU A 219 16.32 -6.79 -8.56
CA GLU A 219 15.46 -6.31 -9.64
C GLU A 219 13.98 -6.52 -9.27
N GLY A 220 13.16 -5.52 -9.53
CA GLY A 220 11.72 -5.53 -9.31
C GLY A 220 10.97 -4.85 -10.45
N ALA A 221 9.68 -5.09 -10.57
CA ALA A 221 8.86 -4.43 -11.58
C ALA A 221 7.37 -4.37 -11.22
N TYR A 222 6.65 -3.51 -11.92
CA TYR A 222 5.22 -3.66 -12.17
C TYR A 222 4.98 -3.66 -13.67
N ILE A 223 5.04 -4.86 -14.27
CA ILE A 223 4.70 -5.11 -15.67
C ILE A 223 3.35 -5.83 -15.70
N HIS A 224 2.31 -5.11 -16.09
CA HIS A 224 0.94 -5.61 -16.08
C HIS A 224 0.11 -4.85 -17.11
N ASP A 225 -0.21 -5.48 -18.24
CA ASP A 225 -1.10 -4.89 -19.24
C ASP A 225 -2.48 -4.57 -18.64
N LEU A 226 -2.83 -3.28 -18.63
CA LEU A 226 -4.08 -2.79 -18.07
C LEU A 226 -5.14 -2.44 -19.12
N ASP A 227 -4.96 -2.76 -20.40
CA ASP A 227 -5.89 -2.34 -21.48
C ASP A 227 -7.35 -2.70 -21.17
N GLN A 228 -7.60 -3.91 -20.65
CA GLN A 228 -8.92 -4.39 -20.26
C GLN A 228 -9.52 -3.72 -19.00
N TYR A 229 -8.70 -3.03 -18.20
CA TYR A 229 -9.10 -2.45 -16.91
C TYR A 229 -9.29 -0.93 -16.97
N TRP A 230 -8.77 -0.24 -17.99
CA TRP A 230 -8.82 1.22 -18.03
C TRP A 230 -10.23 1.80 -17.88
N GLY A 231 -11.22 1.19 -18.53
CA GLY A 231 -12.62 1.60 -18.43
C GLY A 231 -13.30 1.28 -17.09
N ALA A 232 -12.68 0.47 -16.23
CA ALA A 232 -13.22 0.09 -14.92
C ALA A 232 -12.80 1.06 -13.79
N TYR A 233 -11.78 1.89 -14.03
CA TYR A 233 -11.41 2.93 -13.07
C TYR A 233 -12.50 3.99 -12.97
N TRP A 234 -12.78 4.41 -11.74
CA TRP A 234 -13.85 5.35 -11.46
C TRP A 234 -13.66 6.69 -12.21
N HIS A 235 -14.74 7.19 -12.78
CA HIS A 235 -14.81 8.46 -13.47
C HIS A 235 -15.28 9.54 -12.50
N ASN A 236 -14.36 10.38 -12.04
CA ASN A 236 -14.72 11.50 -11.18
C ASN A 236 -15.57 12.50 -12.00
N PRO A 237 -16.85 12.74 -11.63
CA PRO A 237 -17.73 13.61 -12.42
C PRO A 237 -17.28 15.08 -12.42
N ASN A 238 -16.42 15.45 -11.46
CA ASN A 238 -15.94 16.83 -11.26
C ASN A 238 -14.57 17.10 -11.89
N ASP A 239 -13.89 16.08 -12.44
CA ASP A 239 -12.63 16.23 -13.20
C ASP A 239 -12.91 15.96 -14.69
N PRO A 240 -12.72 16.94 -15.60
CA PRO A 240 -13.01 16.78 -17.02
C PRO A 240 -12.28 15.63 -17.72
N ASP A 241 -11.04 15.34 -17.33
CA ASP A 241 -10.23 14.27 -17.92
C ASP A 241 -10.60 12.92 -17.32
N SER A 242 -10.69 12.84 -15.99
CA SER A 242 -11.15 11.63 -15.28
C SER A 242 -12.55 11.23 -15.73
N LYS A 243 -13.43 12.19 -16.00
CA LYS A 243 -14.79 11.94 -16.49
C LYS A 243 -14.83 11.15 -17.80
N LYS A 244 -13.79 11.23 -18.64
CA LYS A 244 -13.68 10.45 -19.88
C LYS A 244 -12.77 9.24 -19.74
N LEU A 245 -11.61 9.41 -19.10
CA LEU A 245 -10.52 8.44 -19.09
C LEU A 245 -10.53 7.52 -17.86
N GLY A 246 -11.28 7.87 -16.81
CA GLY A 246 -11.09 7.33 -15.47
C GLY A 246 -9.87 7.96 -14.79
N TRP A 247 -9.83 7.94 -13.45
CA TRP A 247 -8.77 8.61 -12.68
C TRP A 247 -7.36 8.10 -13.04
N ARG A 248 -7.16 6.79 -13.25
CA ARG A 248 -5.81 6.21 -13.44
C ARG A 248 -5.21 6.60 -14.78
N MET A 249 -5.96 6.51 -15.87
CA MET A 249 -5.46 6.91 -17.19
C MET A 249 -5.25 8.42 -17.28
N ALA A 250 -6.15 9.23 -16.70
CA ALA A 250 -5.95 10.67 -16.59
C ALA A 250 -4.65 11.02 -15.84
N TYR A 251 -4.34 10.28 -14.77
CA TYR A 251 -3.09 10.44 -14.04
C TYR A 251 -1.86 10.08 -14.89
N ASN A 252 -1.88 8.94 -15.61
CA ASN A 252 -0.77 8.53 -16.49
C ASN A 252 -0.52 9.53 -17.62
N MET A 253 -1.59 10.12 -18.17
CA MET A 253 -1.47 11.15 -19.21
C MET A 253 -0.76 12.41 -18.69
N LYS A 254 -1.04 12.82 -17.44
CA LYS A 254 -0.54 14.07 -16.82
C LYS A 254 0.81 13.94 -16.10
N ASN A 255 1.27 12.73 -15.80
CA ASN A 255 2.47 12.49 -14.97
C ASN A 255 3.47 11.58 -15.68
N ARG A 256 4.72 11.56 -15.22
CA ARG A 256 5.83 10.79 -15.81
C ARG A 256 6.63 10.08 -14.73
N GLY A 257 7.48 9.13 -15.11
CA GLY A 257 8.32 8.36 -14.20
C GLY A 257 7.70 7.02 -13.82
N ASP A 258 8.23 6.42 -12.76
CA ASP A 258 7.73 5.16 -12.22
C ASP A 258 6.50 5.40 -11.33
N LEU A 259 5.32 5.47 -11.96
CA LEU A 259 4.07 5.82 -11.29
C LEU A 259 3.50 4.71 -10.39
N TYR A 260 4.11 3.51 -10.37
CA TYR A 260 3.58 2.36 -9.61
C TYR A 260 4.68 1.40 -9.11
N ALA A 261 5.73 1.97 -8.54
CA ALA A 261 6.97 1.27 -8.20
C ALA A 261 6.85 0.21 -7.08
N THR A 262 5.87 0.39 -6.18
CA THR A 262 5.85 -0.23 -4.86
C THR A 262 5.86 -1.76 -4.92
N HIS A 263 5.12 -2.35 -5.87
CA HIS A 263 5.02 -3.81 -6.02
C HIS A 263 6.36 -4.47 -6.38
N GLY A 264 7.20 -3.78 -7.16
CA GLY A 264 8.53 -4.25 -7.50
C GLY A 264 9.56 -3.89 -6.43
N LEU A 265 9.42 -2.71 -5.81
CA LEU A 265 10.41 -2.13 -4.92
C LEU A 265 10.32 -2.66 -3.47
N GLY A 266 9.12 -2.78 -2.91
CA GLY A 266 8.93 -3.18 -1.51
C GLY A 266 9.61 -4.51 -1.14
N PRO A 267 9.35 -5.60 -1.88
CA PRO A 267 9.95 -6.91 -1.57
C PRO A 267 11.48 -6.90 -1.63
N VAL A 268 12.06 -6.22 -2.63
CA VAL A 268 13.52 -6.14 -2.77
C VAL A 268 14.13 -5.20 -1.73
N ALA A 269 13.46 -4.10 -1.37
CA ALA A 269 13.89 -3.18 -0.33
C ALA A 269 13.98 -3.89 1.04
N GLN A 270 13.03 -4.77 1.36
CA GLN A 270 13.09 -5.60 2.57
C GLN A 270 14.28 -6.58 2.55
N CYS A 271 14.60 -7.17 1.40
CA CYS A 271 15.75 -8.08 1.25
C CYS A 271 17.10 -7.34 1.32
N LEU A 272 17.10 -6.02 1.13
CA LEU A 272 18.29 -5.16 1.15
C LEU A 272 18.45 -4.41 2.47
N ASP A 273 17.54 -4.62 3.44
CA ASP A 273 17.53 -3.96 4.73
C ASP A 273 17.37 -2.42 4.66
N ILE A 274 16.63 -1.93 3.66
CA ILE A 274 16.37 -0.48 3.50
C ILE A 274 15.67 0.06 4.76
N HIS A 275 16.20 1.18 5.28
CA HIS A 275 15.88 1.81 6.59
C HIS A 275 16.23 1.01 7.84
N ARG A 276 16.83 -0.19 7.70
CA ARG A 276 17.29 -1.03 8.80
C ARG A 276 18.70 -1.53 8.54
N GLY A 277 19.59 -0.65 8.10
CA GLY A 277 21.00 -0.99 7.88
C GLY A 277 21.55 -0.62 6.50
N ASP A 278 20.68 -0.28 5.55
CA ASP A 278 21.05 0.31 4.26
C ASP A 278 19.98 1.36 3.87
N ARG A 279 20.23 2.11 2.80
CA ARG A 279 19.27 3.06 2.22
C ARG A 279 19.58 3.31 0.75
N PHE A 280 18.61 3.75 -0.02
CA PHE A 280 18.88 4.29 -1.35
C PHE A 280 19.55 5.66 -1.25
N THR A 281 20.47 5.95 -2.18
CA THR A 281 21.23 7.21 -2.21
C THR A 281 21.06 7.94 -3.53
N THR A 282 20.95 7.24 -4.66
CA THR A 282 20.91 7.88 -5.98
C THR A 282 20.12 7.04 -6.97
N LEU A 283 19.43 7.70 -7.91
CA LEU A 283 18.80 7.06 -9.05
C LEU A 283 19.09 7.78 -10.37
N THR A 284 18.87 7.06 -11.47
CA THR A 284 18.66 7.61 -12.82
C THR A 284 17.54 6.81 -13.49
N ALA A 285 16.72 7.47 -14.30
CA ALA A 285 15.60 6.87 -14.99
C ALA A 285 15.59 7.18 -16.49
N MET A 286 15.13 6.21 -17.27
CA MET A 286 14.87 6.31 -18.71
C MET A 286 13.50 5.74 -19.03
N ASP A 287 12.79 6.34 -19.99
CA ASP A 287 11.51 5.85 -20.47
C ASP A 287 11.45 5.81 -22.00
N THR A 288 10.52 5.03 -22.51
CA THR A 288 10.20 5.01 -23.94
C THR A 288 9.30 6.19 -24.28
N LYS A 289 9.14 6.48 -25.57
CA LYS A 289 8.00 7.30 -26.01
C LYS A 289 6.67 6.65 -25.58
N SER A 290 5.64 7.47 -25.39
CA SER A 290 4.26 7.00 -25.22
C SER A 290 3.63 6.69 -26.58
N VAL A 291 3.15 5.46 -26.76
CA VAL A 291 2.44 5.03 -27.98
C VAL A 291 1.03 4.58 -27.60
N HIS A 292 0.92 3.55 -26.75
CA HIS A 292 -0.36 2.93 -26.43
C HIS A 292 -1.22 3.85 -25.55
N GLY A 293 -0.61 4.59 -24.63
CA GLY A 293 -1.31 5.59 -23.82
C GLY A 293 -1.99 6.65 -24.68
N LYS A 294 -1.27 7.20 -25.68
CA LYS A 294 -1.83 8.15 -26.65
C LYS A 294 -2.96 7.54 -27.46
N GLU A 295 -2.75 6.35 -28.02
CA GLU A 295 -3.76 5.65 -28.81
C GLU A 295 -5.04 5.42 -28.00
N TYR A 296 -4.92 5.02 -26.73
CA TYR A 296 -6.06 4.85 -25.83
C TYR A 296 -6.83 6.16 -25.65
N VAL A 297 -6.13 7.27 -25.35
CA VAL A 297 -6.76 8.58 -25.16
C VAL A 297 -7.47 9.03 -26.43
N GLU A 298 -6.86 8.88 -27.61
CA GLU A 298 -7.47 9.22 -28.89
C GLU A 298 -8.73 8.39 -29.16
N ARG A 299 -8.66 7.08 -28.91
CA ARG A 299 -9.77 6.15 -29.08
C ARG A 299 -10.97 6.50 -28.17
N VAL A 300 -10.72 6.79 -26.90
CA VAL A 300 -11.79 7.07 -25.92
C VAL A 300 -12.36 8.48 -26.07
N THR A 301 -11.54 9.47 -26.41
CA THR A 301 -11.98 10.86 -26.49
C THR A 301 -12.44 11.29 -27.88
N GLY A 302 -12.03 10.56 -28.94
CA GLY A 302 -12.24 10.93 -30.33
C GLY A 302 -11.44 12.16 -30.77
N GLN A 303 -10.41 12.56 -30.01
CA GLN A 303 -9.60 13.75 -30.24
C GLN A 303 -8.10 13.40 -30.24
N PRO A 304 -7.26 14.06 -31.06
CA PRO A 304 -5.82 13.83 -31.05
C PRO A 304 -5.18 14.06 -29.67
N CYS A 305 -4.35 13.12 -29.21
CA CYS A 305 -3.64 13.20 -27.94
C CYS A 305 -2.28 13.89 -28.16
N LYS A 306 -2.27 15.22 -27.98
CA LYS A 306 -1.06 16.03 -28.20
C LYS A 306 0.04 15.75 -27.16
N GLU A 307 -0.37 15.52 -25.91
CA GLU A 307 0.53 15.34 -24.78
C GLU A 307 0.14 14.13 -23.96
N PHE A 308 1.13 13.27 -23.70
CA PHE A 308 1.02 12.14 -22.79
C PHE A 308 2.40 11.98 -22.16
N ARG A 309 2.50 12.27 -20.86
CA ARG A 309 3.79 12.42 -20.19
C ARG A 309 4.46 11.09 -19.86
N SER A 310 3.71 10.08 -19.41
CA SER A 310 4.29 8.78 -19.07
C SER A 310 4.72 8.02 -20.32
N GLY A 311 5.98 7.55 -20.35
CA GLY A 311 6.39 6.53 -21.31
C GLY A 311 5.60 5.23 -21.13
N ASP A 312 5.52 4.42 -22.19
CA ASP A 312 4.91 3.09 -22.12
C ASP A 312 5.70 2.15 -21.18
N GLN A 313 7.03 2.30 -21.15
CA GLN A 313 7.95 1.63 -20.23
C GLN A 313 8.84 2.67 -19.55
N THR A 314 9.01 2.58 -18.23
CA THR A 314 10.05 3.29 -17.48
C THR A 314 10.98 2.28 -16.82
N THR A 315 12.29 2.57 -16.83
CA THR A 315 13.31 1.80 -16.10
C THR A 315 14.14 2.74 -15.25
N THR A 316 14.26 2.41 -13.96
CA THR A 316 15.00 3.20 -12.98
C THR A 316 16.13 2.36 -12.38
N LEU A 317 17.37 2.86 -12.47
CA LEU A 317 18.54 2.27 -11.83
C LEU A 317 18.90 3.07 -10.58
N MET A 318 19.13 2.37 -9.48
CA MET A 318 19.36 2.95 -8.16
C MET A 318 20.60 2.36 -7.49
N ARG A 319 21.20 3.14 -6.60
CA ARG A 319 22.33 2.75 -5.75
C ARG A 319 21.98 2.88 -4.28
N THR A 320 22.47 1.95 -3.47
CA THR A 320 22.37 2.02 -2.00
C THR A 320 23.63 2.59 -1.34
N SER A 321 23.55 2.92 -0.05
CA SER A 321 24.70 3.42 0.72
C SER A 321 25.84 2.42 0.84
N GLU A 322 25.53 1.12 0.84
CA GLU A 322 26.50 0.03 0.82
C GLU A 322 26.96 -0.33 -0.62
N GLY A 323 26.61 0.46 -1.63
CA GLY A 323 27.06 0.28 -3.01
C GLY A 323 26.31 -0.78 -3.82
N LYS A 324 25.19 -1.30 -3.31
CA LYS A 324 24.35 -2.28 -4.03
C LYS A 324 23.59 -1.59 -5.16
N VAL A 325 23.20 -2.36 -6.17
CA VAL A 325 22.48 -1.85 -7.36
C VAL A 325 21.08 -2.42 -7.43
N VAL A 326 20.08 -1.56 -7.65
CA VAL A 326 18.68 -1.96 -7.80
C VAL A 326 18.11 -1.45 -9.12
N GLU A 327 17.35 -2.29 -9.80
CA GLU A 327 16.61 -1.93 -11.01
C GLU A 327 15.11 -2.09 -10.77
N ILE A 328 14.32 -1.06 -11.10
CA ILE A 328 12.86 -1.09 -11.06
C ILE A 328 12.29 -0.74 -12.43
N GLN A 329 11.32 -1.52 -12.87
CA GLN A 329 10.64 -1.31 -14.14
C GLN A 329 9.14 -1.09 -13.96
N HIS A 330 8.57 -0.19 -14.75
CA HIS A 330 7.14 0.08 -14.78
C HIS A 330 6.60 0.03 -16.21
N ASN A 331 5.59 -0.82 -16.42
CA ASN A 331 4.86 -0.91 -17.68
C ASN A 331 3.43 -1.39 -17.47
N VAL A 332 2.49 -0.55 -17.85
CA VAL A 332 1.05 -0.86 -17.75
C VAL A 332 0.32 -0.74 -19.09
N MET A 333 1.08 -0.56 -20.16
CA MET A 333 0.58 -0.11 -21.46
C MET A 333 0.75 -1.16 -22.56
N ASN A 334 1.84 -1.94 -22.52
CA ASN A 334 2.16 -2.85 -23.61
C ASN A 334 1.66 -4.28 -23.35
N PRO A 335 1.18 -4.98 -24.39
CA PRO A 335 0.75 -6.37 -24.26
C PRO A 335 1.95 -7.29 -24.00
N GLN A 336 2.05 -7.80 -22.77
CA GLN A 336 3.07 -8.76 -22.35
C GLN A 336 2.62 -9.53 -21.10
N PRO A 337 3.22 -10.70 -20.80
CA PRO A 337 2.88 -11.45 -19.60
C PRO A 337 3.10 -10.63 -18.32
N TYR A 338 2.22 -10.84 -17.34
CA TYR A 338 2.36 -10.24 -16.01
C TYR A 338 3.71 -10.61 -15.38
N ASN A 339 4.45 -9.62 -14.90
CA ASN A 339 5.80 -9.80 -14.39
C ASN A 339 6.14 -8.74 -13.33
N ARG A 340 6.59 -9.18 -12.14
CA ARG A 340 7.15 -8.27 -11.11
C ARG A 340 8.66 -8.38 -10.94
N LEU A 341 9.31 -9.13 -11.81
CA LEU A 341 10.69 -9.60 -11.74
C LEU A 341 11.00 -10.34 -10.45
N PHE A 342 11.27 -9.63 -9.36
CA PHE A 342 11.82 -10.18 -8.13
C PHE A 342 13.03 -11.08 -8.38
N LYS A 343 14.19 -10.43 -8.50
CA LYS A 343 15.48 -11.11 -8.57
C LYS A 343 16.40 -10.61 -7.47
N LEU A 344 17.14 -11.54 -6.89
CA LEU A 344 18.20 -11.26 -5.92
C LEU A 344 19.47 -11.95 -6.40
N SER A 345 20.55 -11.20 -6.54
CA SER A 345 21.89 -11.73 -6.81
C SER A 345 22.77 -11.47 -5.60
N GLY A 346 23.13 -12.53 -4.89
CA GLY A 346 24.01 -12.47 -3.75
C GLY A 346 25.31 -13.24 -3.95
N THR A 347 26.26 -13.02 -3.04
CA THR A 347 27.60 -13.63 -3.07
C THR A 347 27.61 -15.16 -2.98
N LYS A 348 26.52 -15.77 -2.51
CA LYS A 348 26.41 -17.24 -2.36
C LYS A 348 25.24 -17.86 -3.10
N GLY A 349 24.35 -17.05 -3.70
CA GLY A 349 23.19 -17.58 -4.38
C GLY A 349 22.36 -16.53 -5.10
N TYR A 350 21.36 -17.03 -5.82
CA TYR A 350 20.48 -16.28 -6.68
C TYR A 350 19.03 -16.74 -6.49
N ALA A 351 18.09 -15.81 -6.54
CA ALA A 351 16.65 -16.06 -6.51
C ALA A 351 15.99 -15.31 -7.66
N THR A 352 15.04 -15.96 -8.35
CA THR A 352 14.19 -15.33 -9.37
C THR A 352 12.80 -15.92 -9.31
N LYS A 353 11.78 -15.05 -9.43
CA LYS A 353 10.39 -15.50 -9.47
C LYS A 353 9.81 -15.57 -10.87
N TYR A 354 10.18 -14.62 -11.74
CA TYR A 354 9.64 -14.52 -13.09
C TYR A 354 10.73 -14.84 -14.13
N PRO A 355 10.39 -15.55 -15.23
CA PRO A 355 9.08 -16.16 -15.53
C PRO A 355 8.77 -17.42 -14.69
N GLU A 356 9.76 -17.96 -13.97
CA GLU A 356 9.61 -19.15 -13.13
C GLU A 356 10.29 -18.96 -11.77
N GLU A 357 9.72 -19.56 -10.74
CA GLU A 357 10.27 -19.63 -9.38
C GLU A 357 11.50 -20.56 -9.35
N ARG A 358 12.70 -19.99 -9.30
CA ARG A 358 13.97 -20.74 -9.31
C ARG A 358 14.96 -20.18 -8.32
N PHE A 359 15.85 -21.03 -7.82
CA PHE A 359 16.99 -20.66 -6.99
C PHE A 359 18.26 -21.26 -7.58
N ALA A 360 19.41 -20.63 -7.33
CA ALA A 360 20.72 -21.22 -7.57
C ALA A 360 21.62 -20.90 -6.37
N LEU A 361 22.45 -21.86 -5.93
CA LEU A 361 23.33 -21.72 -4.76
C LEU A 361 24.73 -22.21 -5.10
N ASN A 362 25.75 -21.66 -4.44
CA ASN A 362 27.11 -22.19 -4.57
C ASN A 362 27.26 -23.55 -3.84
N ALA A 363 28.35 -24.27 -4.15
CA ALA A 363 28.61 -25.61 -3.61
C ALA A 363 28.64 -25.67 -2.07
N ALA A 364 29.15 -24.63 -1.42
CA ALA A 364 29.21 -24.57 0.04
C ALA A 364 27.81 -24.47 0.67
N GLN A 365 26.95 -23.61 0.11
CA GLN A 365 25.56 -23.45 0.56
C GLN A 365 24.71 -24.69 0.27
N LEU A 366 24.94 -25.39 -0.85
CA LEU A 366 24.29 -26.68 -1.12
C LEU A 366 24.57 -27.69 0.00
N LYS A 367 25.85 -27.86 0.36
CA LYS A 367 26.29 -28.78 1.42
C LYS A 367 25.71 -28.40 2.78
N GLU A 368 25.77 -27.12 3.15
CA GLU A 368 25.24 -26.61 4.43
C GLU A 368 23.73 -26.82 4.54
N ASN A 369 23.01 -26.75 3.42
CA ASN A 369 21.57 -26.91 3.40
C ASN A 369 21.08 -28.34 3.21
N GLY A 370 21.98 -29.33 3.29
CA GLY A 370 21.64 -30.75 3.22
C GLY A 370 21.14 -31.19 1.84
N VAL A 371 21.40 -30.38 0.81
CA VAL A 371 21.11 -30.73 -0.58
C VAL A 371 22.30 -31.56 -1.07
N ALA A 372 22.10 -32.87 -1.25
CA ALA A 372 23.10 -33.76 -1.83
C ALA A 372 23.04 -33.65 -3.36
N PRO A 373 23.97 -32.94 -4.01
CA PRO A 373 23.94 -32.79 -5.45
C PRO A 373 24.25 -34.14 -6.11
N GLN A 374 23.66 -34.39 -7.28
CA GLN A 374 24.19 -35.43 -8.16
C GLN A 374 25.64 -35.06 -8.47
N MET A 375 26.55 -36.00 -8.25
CA MET A 375 27.99 -35.83 -7.99
C MET A 375 28.79 -35.00 -9.02
N ASP A 376 28.18 -34.61 -10.14
CA ASP A 376 28.88 -34.06 -11.30
C ASP A 376 28.49 -32.60 -11.62
N ASN A 377 27.48 -32.01 -10.94
CA ASN A 377 27.01 -30.64 -11.24
C ASN A 377 27.00 -29.72 -9.99
N LEU A 378 28.20 -29.45 -9.46
CA LEU A 378 28.47 -28.64 -8.27
C LEU A 378 28.72 -27.16 -8.61
N SER A 379 27.83 -26.51 -9.34
CA SER A 379 28.05 -25.12 -9.72
C SER A 379 26.79 -24.27 -9.65
N ALA A 380 26.97 -22.99 -9.34
CA ALA A 380 25.94 -21.98 -9.52
C ALA A 380 25.69 -21.66 -11.01
N HIS A 381 26.14 -22.51 -11.96
CA HIS A 381 25.88 -22.36 -13.39
C HIS A 381 24.44 -22.76 -13.75
N ASP A 382 23.79 -23.59 -12.93
CA ASP A 382 22.41 -24.05 -13.13
C ASP A 382 21.51 -23.72 -11.94
N PHE A 383 20.20 -23.66 -12.21
CA PHE A 383 19.20 -23.61 -11.15
C PHE A 383 19.12 -24.95 -10.39
N LEU A 384 18.76 -24.88 -9.11
CA LEU A 384 18.45 -26.06 -8.30
C LEU A 384 17.39 -26.92 -9.02
N PRO A 385 17.54 -28.26 -9.01
CA PRO A 385 16.47 -29.11 -9.46
C PRO A 385 15.24 -28.99 -8.53
N ALA A 386 14.08 -29.36 -9.05
CA ALA A 386 12.80 -29.03 -8.42
C ALA A 386 12.63 -29.63 -7.01
N ALA A 387 13.19 -30.81 -6.75
CA ALA A 387 13.10 -31.46 -5.44
C ALA A 387 13.89 -30.70 -4.37
N GLU A 388 15.09 -30.25 -4.73
CA GLU A 388 16.01 -29.48 -3.90
C GLU A 388 15.48 -28.07 -3.66
N ALA A 389 14.96 -27.41 -4.69
CA ALA A 389 14.30 -26.10 -4.57
C ALA A 389 13.11 -26.18 -3.61
N LYS A 390 12.31 -27.24 -3.70
CA LYS A 390 11.19 -27.50 -2.78
C LYS A 390 11.65 -27.77 -1.36
N ALA A 391 12.69 -28.59 -1.17
CA ALA A 391 13.26 -28.87 0.14
C ALA A 391 13.81 -27.61 0.80
N LEU A 392 14.53 -26.77 0.04
CA LEU A 392 15.02 -25.48 0.49
C LEU A 392 13.87 -24.54 0.90
N THR A 393 12.83 -24.48 0.06
CA THR A 393 11.63 -23.68 0.33
C THR A 393 10.92 -24.12 1.60
N GLU A 394 10.75 -25.43 1.83
CA GLU A 394 10.11 -25.93 3.06
C GLU A 394 11.00 -25.69 4.31
N LYS A 395 12.33 -25.84 4.19
CA LYS A 395 13.29 -25.53 5.27
C LYS A 395 13.18 -24.07 5.71
N TYR A 396 13.15 -23.14 4.75
CA TYR A 396 13.09 -21.70 4.99
C TYR A 396 11.67 -21.13 4.87
N LYS A 397 10.64 -21.97 5.04
CA LYS A 397 9.27 -21.52 4.93
C LYS A 397 8.94 -20.46 5.98
N SER A 398 8.53 -19.28 5.52
CA SER A 398 8.23 -18.13 6.38
C SER A 398 7.21 -18.50 7.47
N PRO A 399 7.41 -18.07 8.73
CA PRO A 399 6.42 -18.23 9.80
C PRO A 399 5.06 -17.62 9.46
N ILE A 400 5.03 -16.53 8.68
CA ILE A 400 3.80 -15.87 8.22
C ILE A 400 3.01 -16.82 7.31
N ILE A 401 3.69 -17.46 6.35
CA ILE A 401 3.07 -18.43 5.45
C ILE A 401 2.54 -19.64 6.23
N LYS A 402 3.32 -20.15 7.18
CA LYS A 402 2.90 -21.29 8.02
C LYS A 402 1.60 -20.98 8.78
N LYS A 403 1.46 -19.74 9.25
CA LYS A 403 0.33 -19.30 10.06
C LYS A 403 -0.91 -18.92 9.23
N TYR A 404 -0.73 -18.16 8.16
CA TYR A 404 -1.82 -17.51 7.45
C TYR A 404 -2.03 -18.01 6.01
N GLY A 405 -1.06 -18.74 5.45
CA GLY A 405 -1.04 -19.07 4.02
C GLY A 405 -2.20 -19.95 3.56
N GLU A 406 -2.61 -20.95 4.35
CA GLU A 406 -3.71 -21.82 3.93
C GLU A 406 -5.04 -21.06 3.78
N LEU A 407 -5.38 -20.22 4.77
CA LEU A 407 -6.58 -19.39 4.71
C LEU A 407 -6.42 -18.28 3.66
N GLY A 408 -5.23 -17.70 3.53
CA GLY A 408 -4.92 -16.69 2.52
C GLY A 408 -5.25 -17.18 1.11
N ARG A 409 -4.81 -18.40 0.72
CA ARG A 409 -5.12 -18.96 -0.60
C ARG A 409 -6.62 -19.02 -0.92
N LYS A 410 -7.47 -19.18 0.10
CA LYS A 410 -8.93 -19.24 -0.05
C LYS A 410 -9.57 -17.85 -0.20
N LEU A 411 -8.83 -16.77 0.08
CA LEU A 411 -9.36 -15.40 0.19
C LEU A 411 -8.87 -14.42 -0.92
N GLY A 412 -8.28 -14.93 -2.00
CA GLY A 412 -8.01 -14.18 -3.24
C GLY A 412 -6.55 -13.74 -3.42
N HIS A 413 -6.22 -13.31 -4.65
CA HIS A 413 -4.90 -12.77 -5.06
C HIS A 413 -3.70 -13.64 -4.63
N GLY A 414 -3.82 -14.97 -4.78
CA GLY A 414 -2.81 -15.94 -4.33
C GLY A 414 -2.70 -16.11 -2.81
N GLY A 415 -3.24 -15.18 -2.02
CA GLY A 415 -3.33 -15.18 -0.56
C GLY A 415 -2.47 -14.15 0.16
N MET A 416 -1.63 -13.41 -0.57
CA MET A 416 -0.73 -12.38 0.00
C MET A 416 -1.52 -11.24 0.69
N ASP A 417 -2.64 -10.83 0.10
CA ASP A 417 -3.52 -9.79 0.64
C ASP A 417 -4.00 -10.09 2.07
N TYR A 418 -4.47 -11.32 2.29
CA TYR A 418 -4.96 -11.72 3.61
C TYR A 418 -3.82 -11.81 4.63
N MET A 419 -2.64 -12.28 4.21
CA MET A 419 -1.48 -12.36 5.10
C MET A 419 -1.03 -10.97 5.55
N MET A 420 -1.01 -9.99 4.64
CA MET A 420 -0.74 -8.58 4.96
C MET A 420 -1.73 -8.04 5.99
N ASP A 421 -3.03 -8.15 5.71
CA ASP A 421 -4.08 -7.62 6.59
C ASP A 421 -4.05 -8.29 7.97
N ALA A 422 -3.89 -9.62 8.00
CA ALA A 422 -3.80 -10.40 9.23
C ALA A 422 -2.53 -10.07 10.04
N ARG A 423 -1.41 -9.79 9.38
CA ARG A 423 -0.16 -9.37 10.02
C ARG A 423 -0.27 -7.99 10.64
N MET A 424 -0.86 -7.04 9.93
CA MET A 424 -1.14 -5.71 10.48
C MET A 424 -2.01 -5.80 11.73
N VAL A 425 -3.15 -6.53 11.65
CA VAL A 425 -4.04 -6.71 12.81
C VAL A 425 -3.33 -7.43 13.95
N TYR A 426 -2.54 -8.47 13.66
CA TYR A 426 -1.72 -9.15 14.67
C TYR A 426 -0.77 -8.18 15.37
N CYS A 427 -0.07 -7.30 14.65
CA CYS A 427 0.83 -6.35 15.28
C CYS A 427 0.09 -5.36 16.17
N LEU A 428 -1.05 -4.84 15.74
CA LEU A 428 -1.90 -3.94 16.54
C LEU A 428 -2.45 -4.63 17.81
N GLN A 429 -2.86 -5.89 17.71
CA GLN A 429 -3.34 -6.68 18.85
C GLN A 429 -2.22 -6.97 19.86
N ASN A 430 -0.99 -7.14 19.37
CA ASN A 430 0.16 -7.46 20.20
C ASN A 430 0.98 -6.23 20.62
N GLY A 431 0.66 -5.03 20.13
CA GLY A 431 1.42 -3.80 20.42
C GLY A 431 2.85 -3.86 19.85
N LEU A 432 3.00 -4.44 18.67
CA LEU A 432 4.27 -4.62 17.96
C LEU A 432 4.41 -3.56 16.86
N PRO A 433 5.63 -3.29 16.39
CA PRO A 433 5.81 -2.49 15.18
C PRO A 433 5.16 -3.20 13.99
N LEU A 434 4.68 -2.40 13.04
CA LEU A 434 4.18 -2.90 11.77
C LEU A 434 5.36 -3.30 10.88
N ASP A 435 5.10 -4.24 9.97
CA ASP A 435 6.12 -4.77 9.05
C ASP A 435 6.58 -3.71 8.03
N MET A 436 5.77 -2.68 7.78
CA MET A 436 6.12 -1.54 6.93
C MET A 436 5.64 -0.26 7.62
N ASP A 437 6.48 0.76 7.63
CA ASP A 437 6.19 2.04 8.28
C ASP A 437 6.10 3.21 7.29
N VAL A 438 6.01 4.43 7.81
CA VAL A 438 5.83 5.64 7.00
C VAL A 438 7.08 6.01 6.21
N TYR A 439 8.27 5.54 6.62
CA TYR A 439 9.51 5.77 5.88
C TYR A 439 9.55 4.86 4.67
N ASP A 440 9.18 3.58 4.82
CA ASP A 440 8.99 2.66 3.69
C ASP A 440 7.99 3.23 2.67
N LEU A 441 6.85 3.70 3.18
CA LEU A 441 5.83 4.36 2.36
C LEU A 441 6.42 5.51 1.55
N ALA A 442 7.15 6.41 2.21
CA ALA A 442 7.72 7.59 1.57
C ALA A 442 8.78 7.23 0.54
N GLU A 443 9.71 6.35 0.89
CA GLU A 443 10.80 5.88 0.02
C GLU A 443 10.25 5.25 -1.26
N TRP A 444 9.26 4.37 -1.14
CA TRP A 444 8.74 3.64 -2.30
C TRP A 444 7.85 4.51 -3.18
N CYS A 445 7.06 5.40 -2.58
CA CYS A 445 6.19 6.33 -3.33
C CYS A 445 6.99 7.47 -3.99
N ALA A 446 8.10 7.89 -3.38
CA ALA A 446 8.93 8.97 -3.91
C ALA A 446 9.56 8.63 -5.28
N LEU A 447 9.67 7.34 -5.63
CA LEU A 447 10.26 6.92 -6.90
C LEU A 447 9.56 7.57 -8.10
N ALA A 448 8.25 7.77 -8.04
CA ALA A 448 7.49 8.40 -9.12
C ALA A 448 8.00 9.81 -9.43
N GLU A 449 8.13 10.68 -8.42
CA GLU A 449 8.56 12.05 -8.63
C GLU A 449 10.07 12.16 -8.85
N LEU A 450 10.89 11.38 -8.13
CA LEU A 450 12.35 11.41 -8.30
C LEU A 450 12.76 10.91 -9.69
N SER A 451 12.12 9.85 -10.21
CA SER A 451 12.35 9.39 -11.58
C SER A 451 11.84 10.39 -12.62
N ALA A 452 10.71 11.06 -12.39
CA ALA A 452 10.26 12.17 -13.23
C ALA A 452 11.29 13.30 -13.27
N LEU A 453 11.85 13.69 -12.13
CA LEU A 453 12.88 14.73 -12.03
C LEU A 453 14.13 14.36 -12.83
N SER A 454 14.56 13.09 -12.76
CA SER A 454 15.63 12.55 -13.62
C SER A 454 15.27 12.70 -15.10
N LEU A 455 14.10 12.19 -15.52
CA LEU A 455 13.66 12.17 -16.92
C LEU A 455 13.52 13.57 -17.52
N ASP A 456 13.00 14.52 -16.74
CA ASP A 456 12.79 15.91 -17.16
C ASP A 456 14.12 16.70 -17.23
N HIS A 457 15.20 16.15 -16.67
CA HIS A 457 16.56 16.69 -16.73
C HIS A 457 17.52 15.77 -17.52
N ASN A 458 17.03 15.18 -18.61
CA ASN A 458 17.82 14.35 -19.53
C ASN A 458 18.44 13.13 -18.84
N SER A 459 17.63 12.44 -18.03
CA SER A 459 18.02 11.25 -17.27
C SER A 459 19.17 11.49 -16.28
N ALA A 460 19.26 12.70 -15.73
CA ALA A 460 20.28 13.05 -14.76
C ALA A 460 20.17 12.21 -13.48
N ALA A 461 21.29 12.08 -12.76
CA ALA A 461 21.28 11.46 -11.43
C ALA A 461 20.45 12.31 -10.46
N VAL A 462 19.67 11.66 -9.60
CA VAL A 462 18.85 12.29 -8.55
C VAL A 462 19.13 11.61 -7.21
N GLU A 463 19.37 12.39 -6.16
CA GLU A 463 19.57 11.88 -4.80
C GLU A 463 18.24 11.41 -4.19
N PHE A 464 18.27 10.27 -3.50
CA PHE A 464 17.17 9.86 -2.63
C PHE A 464 17.20 10.66 -1.32
N PRO A 465 16.12 11.33 -0.93
CA PRO A 465 16.04 11.99 0.37
C PRO A 465 16.20 10.98 1.50
N ASP A 466 16.83 11.40 2.61
CA ASP A 466 16.82 10.59 3.82
C ASP A 466 15.51 10.82 4.59
N PHE A 467 14.47 10.04 4.27
CA PHE A 467 13.17 10.16 4.95
C PHE A 467 13.23 9.94 6.46
N THR A 468 14.24 9.19 6.92
CA THR A 468 14.46 8.94 8.36
C THR A 468 15.20 10.08 9.05
N ARG A 469 15.85 10.97 8.29
CA ARG A 469 16.73 12.05 8.77
C ARG A 469 17.91 11.53 9.61
N GLY A 470 18.61 10.52 9.09
CA GLY A 470 19.80 9.92 9.68
C GLY A 470 19.56 8.69 10.55
N HIS A 471 18.30 8.31 10.79
CA HIS A 471 17.92 7.20 11.68
C HIS A 471 17.88 5.83 10.98
N TRP A 472 18.00 5.76 9.64
CA TRP A 472 17.93 4.54 8.82
C TRP A 472 18.93 3.44 9.21
N ASN A 473 19.97 3.79 9.96
CA ASN A 473 21.03 2.89 10.37
C ASN A 473 21.00 2.50 11.86
N GLU A 474 19.99 2.97 12.61
CA GLU A 474 19.83 2.65 14.03
C GLU A 474 19.39 1.20 14.28
N VAL A 475 18.58 0.66 13.37
CA VAL A 475 18.18 -0.75 13.34
C VAL A 475 19.04 -1.46 12.31
N LYS A 476 19.46 -2.70 12.60
CA LYS A 476 20.31 -3.52 11.71
C LYS A 476 19.61 -4.82 11.35
N GLY A 477 19.37 -5.01 10.06
CA GLY A 477 18.58 -6.10 9.50
C GLY A 477 17.08 -5.86 9.63
N TYR A 478 16.35 -6.01 8.53
CA TYR A 478 14.89 -6.08 8.55
C TYR A 478 14.44 -7.43 9.12
N LYS A 479 13.47 -7.41 10.03
CA LYS A 479 12.82 -8.60 10.62
C LYS A 479 11.36 -8.30 10.94
N HIS A 480 10.49 -9.28 10.68
CA HIS A 480 9.11 -9.23 11.16
C HIS A 480 9.06 -9.38 12.70
N ALA A 481 8.22 -8.59 13.37
CA ALA A 481 8.04 -8.67 14.82
C ALA A 481 6.99 -9.74 15.21
N TYR A 482 7.29 -10.52 16.25
CA TYR A 482 6.44 -11.58 16.80
C TYR A 482 6.31 -11.47 18.32
N ASN A 483 5.14 -11.83 18.87
CA ASN A 483 4.92 -11.96 20.31
C ASN A 483 5.40 -13.32 20.81
N THR A 484 6.60 -13.37 21.36
CA THR A 484 7.22 -14.61 21.84
C THR A 484 6.76 -15.05 23.24
N THR A 485 5.92 -14.27 23.93
CA THR A 485 5.60 -14.49 25.36
C THR A 485 4.15 -14.90 25.60
N ASN A 486 3.19 -14.36 24.83
CA ASN A 486 1.77 -14.56 25.13
C ASN A 486 0.87 -14.57 23.88
N GLU A 487 1.38 -15.01 22.73
CA GLU A 487 0.64 -15.02 21.46
C GLU A 487 -0.67 -15.80 21.55
N GLY A 488 -0.65 -17.01 22.09
CA GLY A 488 -1.84 -17.87 22.17
C GLY A 488 -3.00 -17.25 22.95
N ALA A 489 -2.73 -16.49 24.02
CA ALA A 489 -3.78 -15.82 24.78
C ALA A 489 -4.38 -14.62 24.03
N VAL A 490 -3.54 -13.86 23.30
CA VAL A 490 -4.02 -12.75 22.45
C VAL A 490 -4.91 -13.28 21.33
N GLU A 491 -4.53 -14.40 20.71
CA GLU A 491 -5.36 -15.06 19.71
C GLU A 491 -6.68 -15.60 20.26
N ALA A 492 -6.64 -16.23 21.44
CA ALA A 492 -7.85 -16.71 22.09
C ALA A 492 -8.81 -15.54 22.41
N ALA A 493 -8.28 -14.41 22.90
CA ALA A 493 -9.06 -13.21 23.15
C ALA A 493 -9.65 -12.61 21.86
N ALA A 494 -8.89 -12.58 20.76
CA ALA A 494 -9.36 -12.10 19.47
C ALA A 494 -10.52 -12.98 18.94
N LYS A 495 -10.39 -14.31 19.03
CA LYS A 495 -11.46 -15.27 18.67
C LYS A 495 -12.70 -15.06 19.53
N ALA A 496 -12.54 -14.98 20.84
CA ALA A 496 -13.64 -14.74 21.77
C ALA A 496 -14.37 -13.41 21.51
N SER A 497 -13.62 -12.34 21.16
CA SER A 497 -14.22 -11.07 20.74
C SER A 497 -15.10 -11.23 19.50
N THR A 498 -14.62 -11.91 18.46
CA THR A 498 -15.42 -12.17 17.24
C THR A 498 -16.67 -12.99 17.54
N GLU A 499 -16.55 -14.05 18.35
CA GLU A 499 -17.69 -14.87 18.76
C GLU A 499 -18.74 -14.06 19.54
N ALA A 500 -18.29 -13.21 20.47
CA ALA A 500 -19.16 -12.31 21.22
C ALA A 500 -19.89 -11.31 20.31
N GLN A 501 -19.20 -10.75 19.31
CA GLN A 501 -19.79 -9.87 18.31
C GLN A 501 -20.90 -10.59 17.53
N VAL A 502 -20.63 -11.78 17.00
CA VAL A 502 -21.61 -12.55 16.21
C VAL A 502 -22.83 -12.94 17.07
N ALA A 503 -22.58 -13.44 18.28
CA ALA A 503 -23.64 -13.82 19.21
C ALA A 503 -24.52 -12.62 19.59
N ALA A 504 -23.91 -11.45 19.87
CA ALA A 504 -24.63 -10.25 20.21
C ALA A 504 -25.43 -9.67 19.02
N ALA A 505 -24.86 -9.65 17.81
CA ALA A 505 -25.54 -9.17 16.61
C ALA A 505 -26.82 -9.99 16.34
N LYS A 506 -26.74 -11.32 16.49
CA LYS A 506 -27.90 -12.22 16.41
C LYS A 506 -28.91 -11.97 17.54
N LYS A 507 -28.44 -11.91 18.79
CA LYS A 507 -29.30 -11.69 19.97
C LYS A 507 -30.14 -10.43 19.88
N PHE A 508 -29.57 -9.35 19.36
CA PHE A 508 -30.24 -8.05 19.22
C PHE A 508 -30.88 -7.83 17.85
N LYS A 509 -30.92 -8.86 16.99
CA LYS A 509 -31.58 -8.83 15.67
C LYS A 509 -31.16 -7.63 14.81
N LEU A 510 -29.85 -7.33 14.79
CA LEU A 510 -29.36 -6.10 14.15
C LEU A 510 -29.67 -6.05 12.65
N TRP A 511 -29.58 -7.18 11.94
CA TRP A 511 -29.89 -7.24 10.51
C TRP A 511 -31.38 -7.07 10.22
N ASP A 512 -32.26 -7.69 11.01
CA ASP A 512 -33.72 -7.49 10.85
C ASP A 512 -34.09 -6.02 11.04
N LEU A 513 -33.49 -5.36 12.03
CA LEU A 513 -33.72 -3.93 12.31
C LEU A 513 -33.08 -3.01 11.27
N TYR A 514 -31.91 -3.37 10.73
CA TYR A 514 -31.27 -2.65 9.64
C TYR A 514 -32.13 -2.70 8.36
N ASP A 515 -32.59 -3.89 7.98
CA ASP A 515 -33.46 -4.09 6.81
C ASP A 515 -34.82 -3.37 6.97
N ALA A 516 -35.32 -3.24 8.19
CA ALA A 516 -36.55 -2.50 8.47
C ALA A 516 -36.44 -1.01 8.13
N ILE A 517 -35.24 -0.41 8.21
CA ILE A 517 -35.01 0.98 7.80
C ILE A 517 -35.17 1.13 6.29
N ALA A 518 -34.57 0.21 5.53
CA ALA A 518 -34.64 0.23 4.06
C ALA A 518 -36.05 -0.10 3.53
N LYS A 519 -36.83 -0.90 4.26
CA LYS A 519 -38.21 -1.30 3.90
C LYS A 519 -39.29 -0.33 4.37
N ALA A 520 -38.94 0.73 5.10
CA ALA A 520 -39.91 1.71 5.60
C ALA A 520 -40.59 2.43 4.43
N THR A 521 -41.92 2.56 4.50
CA THR A 521 -42.76 3.12 3.43
C THR A 521 -42.88 4.64 3.45
N ASP A 522 -42.54 5.25 4.58
CA ASP A 522 -42.64 6.69 4.85
C ASP A 522 -41.61 7.13 5.91
N ASP A 523 -41.47 8.44 6.08
CA ASP A 523 -40.46 9.05 6.96
C ASP A 523 -40.69 8.72 8.45
N ASP A 524 -41.94 8.61 8.90
CA ASP A 524 -42.27 8.28 10.29
C ASP A 524 -41.89 6.83 10.61
N ALA A 525 -42.22 5.91 9.71
CA ALA A 525 -41.81 4.51 9.80
C ALA A 525 -40.28 4.38 9.78
N LYS A 526 -39.60 5.14 8.92
CA LYS A 526 -38.13 5.16 8.82
C LYS A 526 -37.49 5.69 10.10
N ALA A 527 -38.02 6.78 10.67
CA ALA A 527 -37.55 7.34 11.94
C ALA A 527 -37.74 6.35 13.10
N LYS A 528 -38.89 5.67 13.17
CA LYS A 528 -39.16 4.64 14.17
C LYS A 528 -38.24 3.44 14.04
N ALA A 529 -38.03 2.93 12.82
CA ALA A 529 -37.11 1.82 12.55
C ALA A 529 -35.66 2.19 12.92
N THR A 530 -35.23 3.40 12.54
CA THR A 530 -33.90 3.94 12.87
C THR A 530 -33.69 4.01 14.38
N LYS A 531 -34.66 4.54 15.14
CA LYS A 531 -34.59 4.60 16.59
C LYS A 531 -34.51 3.20 17.23
N ALA A 532 -35.25 2.24 16.70
CA ALA A 532 -35.20 0.85 17.17
C ALA A 532 -33.84 0.19 16.90
N PHE A 533 -33.28 0.39 15.70
CA PHE A 533 -31.94 -0.07 15.34
C PHE A 533 -30.88 0.54 16.25
N GLN A 534 -30.87 1.86 16.44
CA GLN A 534 -29.92 2.55 17.32
C GLN A 534 -30.00 2.05 18.78
N ALA A 535 -31.21 1.82 19.30
CA ALA A 535 -31.39 1.26 20.63
C ALA A 535 -30.84 -0.17 20.75
N ALA A 536 -30.97 -0.99 19.70
CA ALA A 536 -30.39 -2.33 19.65
C ALA A 536 -28.87 -2.30 19.50
N GLN A 537 -28.33 -1.40 18.66
CA GLN A 537 -26.89 -1.16 18.47
C GLN A 537 -26.23 -0.74 19.80
N ALA A 538 -26.87 0.14 20.58
CA ALA A 538 -26.37 0.51 21.91
C ALA A 538 -26.33 -0.67 22.89
N LYS A 539 -27.30 -1.59 22.83
CA LYS A 539 -27.28 -2.84 23.63
C LYS A 539 -26.21 -3.81 23.14
N TYR A 540 -26.01 -3.92 21.83
CA TYR A 540 -24.93 -4.68 21.21
C TYR A 540 -23.55 -4.19 21.68
N LEU A 541 -23.28 -2.89 21.58
CA LEU A 541 -22.02 -2.29 22.02
C LEU A 541 -21.74 -2.55 23.51
N LYS A 542 -22.77 -2.43 24.37
CA LYS A 542 -22.65 -2.76 25.80
C LYS A 542 -22.39 -4.25 26.05
N ALA A 543 -22.92 -5.14 25.22
CA ALA A 543 -22.72 -6.58 25.38
C ALA A 543 -21.30 -7.00 24.97
N ILE A 544 -20.79 -6.51 23.84
CA ILE A 544 -19.43 -6.85 23.40
C ILE A 544 -18.37 -6.25 24.32
N ALA A 545 -18.59 -5.04 24.85
CA ALA A 545 -17.66 -4.41 25.79
C ALA A 545 -17.57 -5.12 27.16
N ARG A 546 -18.52 -6.01 27.50
CA ARG A 546 -18.45 -6.84 28.71
C ARG A 546 -17.79 -8.20 28.48
N ALA A 547 -17.77 -8.65 27.22
CA ALA A 547 -17.19 -9.93 26.82
C ALA A 547 -15.68 -9.81 26.51
N ILE A 548 -15.20 -8.58 26.30
CA ILE A 548 -13.82 -8.20 25.96
C ILE A 548 -13.18 -7.55 27.19
#